data_AF-A0A920MTF2-F1
#
_entry.id   AF-A0A920MTF2-F1
#
_cell.length_a   1.000
_cell.length_b   1.000
_cell.length_c   1.000
_cell.angle_alpha   90.00
_cell.angle_beta   90.00
_cell.angle_gamma   90.00
#
_symmetry.space_group_name_H-M   'P 1'
#
loop_
_entity.id
_entity.type
_entity.pdbx_description
1 polymer ?
#
loop_
_entity_poly.entity_id
_entity_poly.type
_entity_poly.pdbx_seq_one_letter_code
_entity_poly.pdbx_strand_id
1 'polypeptide(L)'
;MNFTGFIGVIFLLGIAYILSNNRKAIKPRTVFWGIGLQLLFAVVILKIPFVKNQFSKIDNIFKKLISFSDAGSDFLFTSFIPDVGYHSAMVNFAFRALPVIIFFSSLIAVTYHFGIVQHVVKWVAKVMRISMKTSGAETLSISANVFVGQTEAPILIRPFINSMTKSELMAVMTGGFATAAGSVLALYVLWLKSIPGIAGHLLAASIMSAPAALVMAKIIYPETEHSELLGKIELPRKKSKMQWMHLDKEQQRTKTAATLEQCNRICFNNN
;
A
#
# COMPACT_ATOMS: atom_id res chain seq x y z
N MET A 1 24.46 17.00 15.67
CA MET A 1 23.29 16.89 14.77
C MET A 1 23.84 16.68 13.36
N ASN A 2 23.49 15.57 12.72
CA ASN A 2 23.99 15.27 11.37
C ASN A 2 23.17 16.11 10.37
N PHE A 3 23.66 17.31 10.04
CA PHE A 3 23.02 18.23 9.08
C PHE A 3 22.80 17.60 7.69
N THR A 4 23.55 16.55 7.37
CA THR A 4 23.44 15.76 6.16
C THR A 4 22.04 15.20 5.92
N GLY A 5 21.31 14.78 6.96
CA GLY A 5 19.95 14.26 6.82
C GLY A 5 18.95 15.33 6.37
N PHE A 6 19.06 16.54 6.92
CA PHE A 6 18.20 17.67 6.55
C PHE A 6 18.47 18.14 5.12
N ILE A 7 19.76 18.24 4.76
CA ILE A 7 20.19 18.57 3.39
C ILE A 7 19.66 17.52 2.40
N GLY A 8 19.71 16.24 2.75
CA GLY A 8 19.18 15.15 1.91
C GLY A 8 17.68 15.29 1.64
N VAL A 9 16.87 15.63 2.65
CA VAL A 9 15.43 15.84 2.47
C VAL A 9 15.17 17.03 1.53
N ILE A 10 15.87 18.15 1.71
CA ILE A 10 15.75 19.31 0.82
C ILE A 10 16.16 18.94 -0.61
N PHE A 11 17.24 18.18 -0.77
CA PHE A 11 17.72 17.74 -2.07
C PHE A 11 16.71 16.85 -2.79
N LEU A 12 16.11 15.86 -2.11
CA LEU A 12 15.06 15.01 -2.68
C LEU A 12 13.81 15.79 -3.06
N LEU A 13 13.39 16.75 -2.23
CA LEU A 13 12.28 17.66 -2.57
C LEU A 13 12.64 18.56 -3.76
N GLY A 14 13.90 18.98 -3.87
CA GLY A 14 14.43 19.74 -5.00
C GLY A 14 14.35 18.95 -6.31
N ILE A 15 14.72 17.67 -6.30
CA ILE A 15 14.57 16.77 -7.46
C ILE A 15 13.09 16.66 -7.85
N ALA A 16 12.21 16.42 -6.88
CA ALA A 16 10.77 16.34 -7.14
C ALA A 16 10.22 17.64 -7.75
N TYR A 17 10.67 18.79 -7.25
CA TYR A 17 10.29 20.10 -7.75
C TYR A 17 10.78 20.35 -9.19
N ILE A 18 11.99 19.90 -9.53
CA ILE A 18 12.52 20.00 -10.89
C ILE A 18 11.68 19.18 -11.86
N LEU A 19 11.32 17.95 -11.47
CA LEU A 19 10.50 17.01 -12.23
C LEU A 19 8.99 17.35 -12.23
N SER A 20 8.58 18.40 -11.50
CA SER A 20 7.18 18.79 -11.37
C SER A 20 6.56 19.23 -12.71
N ASN A 21 5.42 18.66 -13.06
CA ASN A 21 4.63 19.02 -14.24
C ASN A 21 4.11 20.47 -14.19
N ASN A 22 3.70 20.98 -13.02
CA ASN A 22 3.24 22.37 -12.88
C ASN A 22 3.63 22.97 -11.53
N ARG A 23 4.79 23.62 -11.47
CA ARG A 23 5.37 24.18 -10.23
C ARG A 23 4.50 25.23 -9.55
N LYS A 24 3.65 25.94 -10.30
CA LYS A 24 2.75 26.98 -9.75
C LYS A 24 1.53 26.40 -9.06
N ALA A 25 1.13 25.18 -9.41
CA ALA A 25 -0.04 24.50 -8.85
C ALA A 25 0.27 23.71 -7.56
N ILE A 26 1.54 23.68 -7.11
CA ILE A 26 1.93 22.99 -5.88
C ILE A 26 1.27 23.68 -4.68
N LYS A 27 0.42 22.94 -3.96
CA LYS A 27 -0.25 23.42 -2.75
C LYS A 27 0.70 23.33 -1.56
N PRO A 28 1.21 24.46 -1.01
CA PRO A 28 2.21 24.43 0.05
C PRO A 28 1.68 23.75 1.32
N ARG A 29 0.38 23.90 1.60
CA ARG A 29 -0.29 23.24 2.72
C ARG A 29 -0.07 21.73 2.72
N THR A 30 -0.24 21.06 1.58
CA THR A 30 -0.09 19.60 1.47
C THR A 30 1.35 19.18 1.72
N VAL A 31 2.31 19.92 1.17
CA VAL A 31 3.75 19.65 1.34
C VAL A 31 4.18 19.83 2.81
N PHE A 32 3.85 20.98 3.42
CA PHE A 32 4.23 21.27 4.81
C PHE A 32 3.57 20.30 5.80
N TRP A 33 2.26 20.01 5.64
CA TRP A 33 1.59 19.05 6.52
C TRP A 33 2.07 17.62 6.32
N GLY A 34 2.42 17.21 5.09
CA GLY A 34 2.94 15.88 4.84
C GLY A 34 4.32 15.67 5.45
N ILE A 35 5.25 16.63 5.28
CA ILE A 35 6.56 16.60 5.94
C ILE A 35 6.38 16.68 7.46
N GLY A 36 5.48 17.54 7.95
CA GLY A 36 5.16 17.66 9.37
C GLY A 36 4.62 16.37 9.98
N LEU A 37 3.69 15.68 9.29
CA LEU A 37 3.18 14.37 9.71
C LEU A 37 4.26 13.30 9.69
N GLN A 38 5.09 13.27 8.65
CA GLN A 38 6.20 12.32 8.56
C GLN A 38 7.18 12.50 9.71
N LEU A 39 7.56 13.75 10.03
CA LEU A 39 8.43 14.08 11.16
C LEU A 39 7.75 13.80 12.50
N LEU A 40 6.45 14.08 12.62
CA LEU A 40 5.67 13.76 13.82
C LEU A 40 5.70 12.25 14.08
N PHE A 41 5.41 11.42 13.07
CA PHE A 41 5.49 9.97 13.21
C PHE A 41 6.92 9.51 13.51
N ALA A 42 7.93 10.10 12.87
CA ALA A 42 9.33 9.79 13.16
C ALA A 42 9.68 10.04 14.63
N VAL A 43 9.28 11.18 15.17
CA VAL A 43 9.55 11.55 16.57
C VAL A 43 8.75 10.66 17.52
N VAL A 44 7.46 10.46 17.27
CA VAL A 44 6.58 9.63 18.11
C VAL A 44 7.08 8.19 18.15
N ILE A 45 7.50 7.63 17.01
CA ILE A 45 7.85 6.22 16.91
C ILE A 45 9.31 5.95 17.31
N LEU A 46 10.26 6.79 16.88
CA LEU A 46 11.70 6.53 17.07
C LEU A 46 12.29 7.21 18.31
N LYS A 47 11.75 8.37 18.72
CA LYS A 47 12.33 9.16 19.81
C LYS A 47 11.69 8.88 21.17
N ILE A 48 10.40 8.53 21.21
CA ILE A 48 9.72 8.22 22.47
C ILE A 48 10.21 6.85 22.99
N PRO A 49 10.87 6.80 24.16
CA PRO A 49 11.46 5.57 24.68
C PRO A 49 10.41 4.49 24.97
N PHE A 50 9.20 4.89 25.39
CA PHE A 50 8.08 3.99 25.59
C PHE A 50 7.72 3.21 24.32
N VAL A 51 7.66 3.88 23.17
CA VAL A 51 7.32 3.27 21.87
C VAL A 51 8.48 2.43 21.35
N LYS A 52 9.71 2.97 21.43
CA LYS A 52 10.92 2.24 21.05
C LYS A 52 11.09 0.93 21.83
N ASN A 53 10.74 0.92 23.12
CA ASN A 53 10.81 -0.29 23.93
C ASN A 53 9.77 -1.36 23.51
N GLN A 54 8.70 -0.98 22.81
CA GLN A 54 7.76 -1.95 22.22
C GLN A 54 8.33 -2.64 20.98
N PHE A 55 9.40 -2.13 20.35
CA PHE A 55 9.94 -2.73 19.12
C PHE A 55 10.40 -4.17 19.35
N SER A 56 10.99 -4.47 20.51
CA SER A 56 11.37 -5.84 20.87
C SER A 56 10.15 -6.76 20.98
N LYS A 57 9.02 -6.24 21.48
CA LYS A 57 7.77 -7.01 21.53
C LYS A 57 7.20 -7.27 20.14
N ILE A 58 7.25 -6.25 19.26
CA ILE A 58 6.81 -6.38 17.86
C ILE A 58 7.68 -7.43 17.14
N ASP A 59 9.00 -7.38 17.31
CA ASP A 59 9.92 -8.39 16.75
C ASP A 59 9.56 -9.80 17.23
N ASN A 60 9.28 -9.97 18.53
CA ASN A 60 8.89 -11.27 19.08
C ASN A 60 7.55 -11.77 18.52
N ILE A 61 6.59 -10.86 18.29
CA ILE A 61 5.32 -11.19 17.62
C ILE A 61 5.60 -11.69 16.19
N PHE A 62 6.40 -10.96 15.41
CA PHE A 62 6.75 -11.37 14.05
C PHE A 62 7.50 -12.70 14.02
N LYS A 63 8.48 -12.91 14.90
CA LYS A 63 9.19 -14.20 15.04
C LYS A 63 8.23 -15.34 15.36
N LYS A 64 7.26 -15.11 16.26
CA LYS A 64 6.25 -16.12 16.60
C LYS A 64 5.32 -16.42 15.41
N LEU A 65 4.88 -15.40 14.68
CA LEU A 65 4.09 -15.60 13.46
C LEU A 65 4.88 -16.35 12.38
N ILE A 66 6.17 -16.02 12.19
CA ILE A 66 7.07 -16.74 11.29
C ILE A 66 7.19 -18.20 11.72
N SER A 67 7.30 -18.49 13.03
CA SER A 67 7.38 -19.89 13.51
C SER A 67 6.14 -20.73 13.19
N PHE A 68 4.95 -20.10 13.10
CA PHE A 68 3.74 -20.79 12.64
C PHE A 68 3.79 -21.11 11.14
N SER A 69 4.37 -20.21 10.35
CA SER A 69 4.64 -20.48 8.94
C SER A 69 5.71 -21.54 8.75
N ASP A 70 6.74 -21.57 9.60
CA ASP A 70 7.76 -22.61 9.59
C ASP A 70 7.13 -23.97 9.86
N ALA A 71 6.28 -24.11 10.89
CA ALA A 71 5.57 -25.35 11.18
C ALA A 71 4.71 -25.84 10.00
N GLY A 72 4.04 -24.92 9.28
CA GLY A 72 3.30 -25.27 8.07
C GLY A 72 4.20 -25.69 6.90
N SER A 73 5.38 -25.08 6.79
CA SER A 73 6.38 -25.44 5.78
C SER A 73 7.04 -26.77 6.09
N ASP A 74 7.28 -27.06 7.37
CA ASP A 74 7.84 -28.33 7.84
C ASP A 74 6.85 -29.46 7.51
N PHE A 75 5.57 -29.27 7.79
CA PHE A 75 4.52 -30.23 7.44
C PHE A 75 4.46 -30.55 5.93
N LEU A 76 4.70 -29.56 5.07
CA LEU A 76 4.60 -29.74 3.62
C LEU A 76 5.87 -30.30 2.98
N PHE A 77 7.05 -29.91 3.48
CA PHE A 77 8.31 -30.07 2.75
C PHE A 77 9.38 -30.85 3.52
N THR A 78 9.20 -31.10 4.81
CA THR A 78 10.13 -31.95 5.58
C THR A 78 9.80 -33.42 5.34
N SER A 79 10.84 -34.25 5.26
CA SER A 79 10.67 -35.70 5.21
C SER A 79 10.06 -36.23 6.51
N PHE A 80 9.05 -37.09 6.41
CA PHE A 80 8.47 -37.82 7.56
C PHE A 80 9.35 -38.98 8.02
N ILE A 81 10.40 -39.33 7.27
CA ILE A 81 11.40 -40.30 7.69
C ILE A 81 12.28 -39.64 8.77
N PRO A 82 12.45 -40.26 9.96
CA PRO A 82 13.32 -39.73 11.00
C PRO A 82 14.72 -39.42 10.49
N ASP A 83 15.33 -38.34 10.99
CA ASP A 83 16.71 -37.91 10.71
C ASP A 83 17.03 -37.44 9.28
N VAL A 84 16.08 -37.48 8.33
CA VAL A 84 16.29 -36.97 6.96
C VAL A 84 16.10 -35.45 6.88
N GLY A 85 15.13 -34.90 7.62
CA GLY A 85 14.83 -33.47 7.63
C GLY A 85 14.45 -32.93 6.23
N TYR A 86 14.91 -31.72 5.92
CA TYR A 86 14.78 -31.15 4.59
C TYR A 86 15.79 -31.77 3.63
N HIS A 87 15.34 -32.12 2.42
CA HIS A 87 16.27 -32.45 1.36
C HIS A 87 17.16 -31.23 1.05
N SER A 88 18.46 -31.41 0.89
CA SER A 88 19.42 -30.30 0.73
C SER A 88 19.06 -29.35 -0.42
N ALA A 89 18.51 -29.87 -1.52
CA ALA A 89 18.03 -29.05 -2.64
C ALA A 89 16.82 -28.16 -2.30
N MET A 90 16.05 -28.51 -1.26
CA MET A 90 14.87 -27.77 -0.80
C MET A 90 15.21 -26.69 0.24
N VAL A 91 16.44 -26.64 0.77
CA VAL A 91 16.87 -25.56 1.66
C VAL A 91 17.24 -24.32 0.83
N ASN A 92 16.25 -23.74 0.17
CA ASN A 92 16.40 -22.60 -0.73
C ASN A 92 15.30 -21.56 -0.50
N PHE A 93 15.38 -20.45 -1.24
CA PHE A 93 14.42 -19.36 -1.14
C PHE A 93 12.97 -19.83 -1.39
N ALA A 94 12.74 -20.69 -2.38
CA ALA A 94 11.40 -21.11 -2.75
C ALA A 94 10.66 -21.81 -1.60
N PHE A 95 11.32 -22.72 -0.87
CA PHE A 95 10.66 -23.51 0.17
C PHE A 95 10.78 -22.93 1.59
N ARG A 96 11.65 -21.93 1.81
CA ARG A 96 11.78 -21.26 3.13
C ARG A 96 11.16 -19.86 3.17
N ALA A 97 11.15 -19.13 2.06
CA ALA A 97 10.65 -17.75 2.03
C ALA A 97 9.22 -17.63 1.48
N LEU A 98 8.90 -18.33 0.38
CA LEU A 98 7.57 -18.22 -0.23
C LEU A 98 6.43 -18.68 0.70
N PRO A 99 6.57 -19.74 1.51
CA PRO A 99 5.53 -20.11 2.46
C PRO A 99 5.21 -19.01 3.47
N VAL A 100 6.23 -18.24 3.90
CA VAL A 100 6.04 -17.08 4.79
C VAL A 100 5.17 -16.03 4.11
N ILE A 101 5.41 -15.73 2.82
CA ILE A 101 4.58 -14.79 2.06
C ILE A 101 3.13 -15.31 1.95
N ILE A 102 2.94 -16.60 1.67
CA ILE A 102 1.60 -17.22 1.55
C ILE A 102 0.86 -17.16 2.88
N PHE A 103 1.54 -17.52 3.98
CA PHE A 103 0.99 -17.47 5.34
C PHE A 103 0.58 -16.05 5.70
N PHE A 104 1.46 -15.05 5.56
CA PHE A 104 1.13 -13.67 5.88
C PHE A 104 0.07 -13.07 4.95
N SER A 105 0.04 -13.44 3.67
CA SER A 105 -1.03 -13.00 2.75
C SER A 105 -2.40 -13.53 3.19
N SER A 106 -2.48 -14.81 3.62
CA SER A 106 -3.73 -15.36 4.15
C SER A 106 -4.12 -14.72 5.50
N LEU A 107 -3.14 -14.46 6.38
CA LEU A 107 -3.37 -13.76 7.65
C LEU A 107 -3.91 -12.34 7.44
N ILE A 108 -3.33 -11.58 6.51
CA ILE A 108 -3.81 -10.24 6.17
C ILE A 108 -5.22 -10.34 5.57
N ALA A 109 -5.49 -11.29 4.68
CA ALA A 109 -6.82 -11.49 4.10
C ALA A 109 -7.89 -11.79 5.17
N VAL A 110 -7.57 -12.63 6.17
CA VAL A 110 -8.45 -12.91 7.32
C VAL A 110 -8.65 -11.67 8.18
N THR A 111 -7.57 -10.95 8.51
CA THR A 111 -7.60 -9.73 9.32
C THR A 111 -8.40 -8.62 8.62
N TYR A 112 -8.34 -8.59 7.29
CA TYR A 112 -9.14 -7.73 6.43
C TYR A 112 -10.60 -8.19 6.41
N HIS A 113 -10.91 -9.49 6.35
CA HIS A 113 -12.29 -9.97 6.47
C HIS A 113 -12.94 -9.56 7.80
N PHE A 114 -12.18 -9.59 8.90
CA PHE A 114 -12.64 -9.17 10.23
C PHE A 114 -12.76 -7.65 10.41
N GLY A 115 -12.31 -6.83 9.45
CA GLY A 115 -12.44 -5.37 9.53
C GLY A 115 -11.35 -4.64 10.31
N ILE A 116 -10.33 -5.35 10.84
CA ILE A 116 -9.29 -4.76 11.69
C ILE A 116 -8.41 -3.82 10.87
N VAL A 117 -7.92 -4.27 9.70
CA VAL A 117 -7.10 -3.44 8.80
C VAL A 117 -7.89 -2.21 8.37
N GLN A 118 -9.17 -2.36 8.02
CA GLN A 118 -10.01 -1.25 7.59
C GLN A 118 -10.21 -0.22 8.70
N HIS A 119 -10.30 -0.65 9.95
CA HIS A 119 -10.42 0.28 11.08
C HIS A 119 -9.17 1.16 11.19
N VAL A 120 -7.98 0.55 11.16
CA VAL A 120 -6.69 1.26 11.25
C VAL A 120 -6.49 2.18 10.04
N VAL A 121 -6.73 1.67 8.83
CA VAL A 121 -6.59 2.42 7.57
C VAL A 121 -7.51 3.63 7.54
N LYS A 122 -8.77 3.49 7.96
CA LYS A 122 -9.71 4.63 8.06
C LYS A 122 -9.20 5.71 9.01
N TRP A 123 -8.59 5.31 10.12
CA TRP A 123 -8.06 6.25 11.10
C TRP A 123 -6.87 7.03 10.52
N VAL A 124 -5.90 6.33 9.92
CA VAL A 124 -4.74 6.96 9.24
C VAL A 124 -5.21 7.88 8.11
N ALA A 125 -6.14 7.40 7.27
CA ALA A 125 -6.70 8.18 6.17
C ALA A 125 -7.43 9.44 6.65
N LYS A 126 -8.15 9.35 7.78
CA LYS A 126 -8.83 10.49 8.38
C LYS A 126 -7.83 11.55 8.85
N VAL A 127 -6.74 11.14 9.52
CA VAL A 127 -5.68 12.05 9.98
C VAL A 127 -5.04 12.76 8.80
N MET A 128 -4.61 12.00 7.78
CA MET A 128 -3.96 12.56 6.59
C MET A 128 -4.89 13.47 5.79
N ARG A 129 -6.17 13.09 5.61
CA ARG A 129 -7.14 13.90 4.86
C ARG A 129 -7.39 15.25 5.52
N ILE A 130 -7.57 15.26 6.85
CA ILE A 130 -7.88 16.49 7.59
C ILE A 130 -6.69 17.46 7.55
N SER A 131 -5.46 16.95 7.73
CA SER A 131 -4.27 17.79 7.70
C SER A 131 -3.95 18.29 6.28
N MET A 132 -3.83 17.36 5.32
CA MET A 132 -3.30 17.62 3.98
C MET A 132 -4.34 18.10 2.97
N LYS A 133 -5.65 18.04 3.30
CA LYS A 133 -6.79 18.42 2.44
C LYS A 133 -6.77 17.75 1.05
N THR A 134 -6.39 16.48 1.03
CA THR A 134 -6.36 15.62 -0.16
C THR A 134 -7.69 14.89 -0.36
N SER A 135 -7.89 14.26 -1.52
CA SER A 135 -9.14 13.58 -1.80
C SER A 135 -9.31 12.31 -0.96
N GLY A 136 -10.56 11.91 -0.73
CA GLY A 136 -10.87 10.73 0.09
C GLY A 136 -10.28 9.44 -0.50
N ALA A 137 -10.38 9.28 -1.82
CA ALA A 137 -9.92 8.08 -2.53
C ALA A 137 -8.40 7.94 -2.52
N GLU A 138 -7.65 8.98 -2.91
CA GLU A 138 -6.18 8.90 -2.93
C GLU A 138 -5.61 8.66 -1.52
N THR A 139 -6.16 9.35 -0.53
CA THR A 139 -5.70 9.26 0.86
C THR A 139 -6.01 7.89 1.45
N LEU A 140 -7.19 7.32 1.14
CA LEU A 140 -7.56 5.99 1.59
C LEU A 140 -6.65 4.91 0.99
N SER A 141 -6.37 5.00 -0.31
CA SER A 141 -5.48 4.06 -1.00
C SER A 141 -4.06 4.10 -0.45
N ILE A 142 -3.48 5.30 -0.29
CA ILE A 142 -2.13 5.48 0.27
C ILE A 142 -2.06 5.01 1.72
N SER A 143 -3.11 5.26 2.52
CA SER A 143 -3.16 4.78 3.91
C SER A 143 -3.28 3.26 4.00
N ALA A 144 -3.96 2.64 3.03
CA ALA A 144 -4.07 1.19 2.95
C ALA A 144 -2.74 0.53 2.57
N ASN A 145 -2.00 1.13 1.65
CA ASN A 145 -0.68 0.70 1.20
C ASN A 145 0.37 0.52 2.33
N VAL A 146 0.13 1.10 3.51
CA VAL A 146 0.93 0.84 4.73
C VAL A 146 0.88 -0.64 5.14
N PHE A 147 -0.22 -1.34 4.85
CA PHE A 147 -0.46 -2.72 5.28
C PHE A 147 -0.65 -3.69 4.12
N VAL A 148 -1.35 -3.26 3.07
CA VAL A 148 -1.66 -4.08 1.89
C VAL A 148 -0.80 -3.68 0.70
N GLY A 149 -0.64 -4.57 -0.27
CA GLY A 149 0.24 -4.31 -1.43
C GLY A 149 -0.31 -3.29 -2.42
N GLN A 150 0.56 -2.84 -3.33
CA GLN A 150 0.25 -1.85 -4.37
C GLN A 150 -0.88 -2.28 -5.33
N THR A 151 -1.16 -3.58 -5.44
CA THR A 151 -2.27 -4.12 -6.24
C THR A 151 -3.56 -4.28 -5.44
N GLU A 152 -3.47 -4.34 -4.11
CA GLU A 152 -4.59 -4.57 -3.19
C GLU A 152 -5.20 -3.27 -2.69
N ALA A 153 -4.37 -2.26 -2.41
CA ALA A 153 -4.85 -0.96 -1.95
C ALA A 153 -5.79 -0.27 -2.96
N PRO A 154 -5.52 -0.28 -4.29
CA PRO A 154 -6.44 0.32 -5.26
C PRO A 154 -7.81 -0.38 -5.31
N ILE A 155 -7.91 -1.64 -4.89
CA ILE A 155 -9.19 -2.37 -4.87
C ILE A 155 -10.19 -1.69 -3.90
N LEU A 156 -9.70 -1.09 -2.81
CA LEU A 156 -10.53 -0.33 -1.85
C LEU A 156 -11.23 0.87 -2.49
N ILE A 157 -10.62 1.44 -3.53
CA ILE A 157 -11.09 2.63 -4.23
C ILE A 157 -11.49 2.34 -5.67
N ARG A 158 -11.59 1.07 -6.06
CA ARG A 158 -11.97 0.61 -7.40
C ARG A 158 -13.14 1.38 -8.04
N PRO A 159 -14.27 1.68 -7.36
CA PRO A 159 -15.36 2.41 -7.99
C PRO A 159 -15.03 3.87 -8.35
N PHE A 160 -13.97 4.43 -7.76
CA PHE A 160 -13.56 5.81 -7.95
C PHE A 160 -12.41 5.96 -8.96
N ILE A 161 -11.67 4.90 -9.28
CA ILE A 161 -10.48 4.99 -10.15
C ILE A 161 -10.77 5.65 -11.50
N ASN A 162 -11.92 5.34 -12.11
CA ASN A 162 -12.27 5.90 -13.43
C ASN A 162 -12.64 7.39 -13.38
N SER A 163 -13.02 7.91 -12.22
CA SER A 163 -13.38 9.33 -12.02
C SER A 163 -12.25 10.12 -11.35
N MET A 164 -11.08 9.52 -11.15
CA MET A 164 -9.95 10.18 -10.50
C MET A 164 -9.21 11.10 -11.48
N THR A 165 -8.73 12.23 -10.97
CA THR A 165 -7.85 13.11 -11.73
C THR A 165 -6.49 12.42 -11.92
N LYS A 166 -5.70 12.93 -12.88
CA LYS A 166 -4.33 12.43 -13.11
C LYS A 166 -3.44 12.58 -11.87
N SER A 167 -3.64 13.64 -11.08
CA SER A 167 -2.89 13.87 -9.84
C SER A 167 -3.25 12.86 -8.76
N GLU A 168 -4.54 12.53 -8.63
CA GLU A 168 -5.00 11.52 -7.68
C GLU A 168 -4.50 10.11 -8.06
N LEU A 169 -4.54 9.77 -9.35
CA LEU A 169 -4.01 8.50 -9.83
C LEU A 169 -2.49 8.40 -9.61
N MET A 170 -1.76 9.49 -9.88
CA MET A 170 -0.32 9.57 -9.58
C MET A 170 -0.04 9.34 -8.09
N ALA A 171 -0.86 9.90 -7.21
CA ALA A 171 -0.74 9.70 -5.77
C ALA A 171 -0.99 8.24 -5.35
N VAL A 172 -2.00 7.58 -5.94
CA VAL A 172 -2.25 6.15 -5.72
C VAL A 172 -1.07 5.29 -6.15
N MET A 173 -0.53 5.53 -7.35
CA MET A 173 0.61 4.77 -7.89
C MET A 173 1.87 5.00 -7.05
N THR A 174 2.20 6.26 -6.77
CA THR A 174 3.37 6.63 -5.96
C THR A 174 3.28 6.04 -4.56
N GLY A 175 2.09 6.08 -3.95
CA GLY A 175 1.83 5.45 -2.66
C GLY A 175 2.17 3.96 -2.67
N GLY A 176 1.72 3.23 -3.70
CA GLY A 176 1.99 1.79 -3.82
C GLY A 176 3.48 1.46 -3.93
N PHE A 177 4.25 2.26 -4.67
CA PHE A 177 5.69 2.05 -4.82
C PHE A 177 6.52 2.52 -3.62
N ALA A 178 6.01 3.45 -2.81
CA ALA A 178 6.72 4.01 -1.68
C ALA A 178 6.62 3.15 -0.40
N THR A 179 5.68 2.19 -0.37
CA THR A 179 5.39 1.34 0.78
C THR A 179 5.67 -0.13 0.48
N ALA A 180 5.82 -0.95 1.52
CA ALA A 180 5.91 -2.39 1.39
C ALA A 180 4.64 -3.07 1.92
N ALA A 181 4.18 -4.10 1.20
CA ALA A 181 3.09 -4.96 1.66
C ALA A 181 3.49 -5.69 2.95
N GLY A 182 2.56 -5.87 3.88
CA GLY A 182 2.80 -6.59 5.13
C GLY A 182 3.27 -8.04 4.93
N SER A 183 2.86 -8.68 3.82
CA SER A 183 3.29 -10.04 3.47
C SER A 183 4.77 -10.14 3.15
N VAL A 184 5.32 -9.17 2.42
CA VAL A 184 6.75 -9.12 2.07
C VAL A 184 7.57 -8.54 3.23
N LEU A 185 6.96 -7.70 4.08
CA LEU A 185 7.57 -7.18 5.30
C LEU A 185 8.08 -8.31 6.21
N ALA A 186 7.28 -9.37 6.37
CA ALA A 186 7.65 -10.53 7.20
C ALA A 186 8.92 -11.23 6.69
N LEU A 187 9.09 -11.31 5.38
CA LEU A 187 10.31 -11.84 4.76
C LEU A 187 11.52 -10.94 5.04
N TYR A 188 11.36 -9.61 4.97
CA TYR A 188 12.44 -8.69 5.32
C TYR A 188 12.84 -8.81 6.80
N VAL A 189 11.88 -9.01 7.70
CA VAL A 189 12.17 -9.29 9.12
C VAL A 189 12.95 -10.58 9.29
N LEU A 190 12.62 -11.64 8.54
CA LEU A 190 13.34 -12.91 8.58
C LEU A 190 14.81 -12.74 8.17
N TRP A 191 15.08 -11.98 7.11
CA TRP A 191 16.43 -11.74 6.59
C TRP A 191 17.26 -10.80 7.45
N LEU A 192 16.65 -9.73 7.96
CA LEU A 192 17.34 -8.68 8.72
C LEU A 192 17.33 -8.93 10.23
N LYS A 193 17.18 -10.20 10.66
CA LYS A 193 17.10 -10.60 12.08
C LYS A 193 18.32 -10.19 12.94
N SER A 194 19.44 -9.84 12.31
CA SER A 194 20.65 -9.33 12.98
C SER A 194 20.46 -7.92 13.54
N ILE A 195 19.48 -7.16 13.03
CA ILE A 195 19.19 -5.80 13.49
C ILE A 195 18.12 -5.87 14.59
N PRO A 196 18.40 -5.37 15.81
CA PRO A 196 17.44 -5.41 16.90
C PRO A 196 16.27 -4.46 16.66
N GLY A 197 15.03 -4.94 16.86
CA GLY A 197 13.83 -4.14 16.67
C GLY A 197 13.47 -3.93 15.19
N ILE A 198 13.99 -4.75 14.27
CA ILE A 198 13.85 -4.52 12.83
C ILE A 198 12.40 -4.51 12.36
N ALA A 199 11.53 -5.34 12.94
CA ALA A 199 10.11 -5.34 12.58
C ALA A 199 9.45 -4.02 12.99
N GLY A 200 9.84 -3.48 14.15
CA GLY A 200 9.43 -2.14 14.58
C GLY A 200 9.91 -1.04 13.64
N HIS A 201 11.17 -1.07 13.20
CA HIS A 201 11.72 -0.10 12.25
C HIS A 201 11.04 -0.18 10.88
N LEU A 202 10.80 -1.38 10.37
CA LEU A 202 10.13 -1.61 9.09
C LEU A 202 8.66 -1.17 9.14
N LEU A 203 7.95 -1.45 10.24
CA LEU A 203 6.59 -0.94 10.45
C LEU A 203 6.55 0.59 10.52
N ALA A 204 7.52 1.20 11.22
CA ALA A 204 7.65 2.65 11.29
C ALA A 204 7.88 3.26 9.91
N ALA A 205 8.78 2.67 9.11
CA ALA A 205 9.06 3.09 7.75
C ALA A 205 7.80 3.05 6.87
N SER A 206 7.03 1.95 6.90
CA SER A 206 5.78 1.86 6.14
C SER A 206 4.76 2.95 6.50
N ILE A 207 4.58 3.26 7.80
CA ILE A 207 3.66 4.31 8.25
C ILE A 207 4.15 5.70 7.80
N MET A 208 5.44 5.96 7.92
CA MET A 208 6.06 7.24 7.53
C MET A 208 6.06 7.45 6.01
N SER A 209 6.10 6.37 5.22
CA SER A 209 6.05 6.43 3.75
C SER A 209 4.72 6.95 3.22
N ALA A 210 3.59 6.75 3.91
CA ALA A 210 2.29 7.22 3.45
C ALA A 210 2.20 8.75 3.24
N PRO A 211 2.50 9.60 4.26
CA PRO A 211 2.52 11.05 4.05
C PRO A 211 3.66 11.47 3.11
N ALA A 212 4.82 10.81 3.15
CA ALA A 212 5.95 11.13 2.27
C ALA A 212 5.61 10.91 0.79
N ALA A 213 4.98 9.78 0.46
CA ALA A 213 4.56 9.44 -0.89
C ALA A 213 3.55 10.46 -1.43
N LEU A 214 2.61 10.89 -0.60
CA LEU A 214 1.62 11.89 -0.96
C LEU A 214 2.26 13.27 -1.21
N VAL A 215 3.27 13.65 -0.43
CA VAL A 215 4.08 14.86 -0.69
C VAL A 215 4.77 14.76 -2.05
N MET A 216 5.50 13.67 -2.29
CA MET A 216 6.25 13.49 -3.54
C MET A 216 5.32 13.48 -4.76
N ALA A 217 4.19 12.77 -4.68
CA ALA A 217 3.20 12.73 -5.75
C ALA A 217 2.61 14.11 -6.05
N LYS A 218 2.24 14.88 -5.01
CA LYS A 218 1.63 16.20 -5.18
C LYS A 218 2.64 17.31 -5.52
N ILE A 219 3.93 17.07 -5.35
CA ILE A 219 4.99 17.92 -5.92
C ILE A 219 5.18 17.60 -7.39
N ILE A 220 5.37 16.32 -7.76
CA ILE A 220 5.66 15.90 -9.13
C ILE A 220 4.46 16.15 -10.06
N TYR A 221 3.25 15.81 -9.62
CA TYR A 221 2.03 16.01 -10.38
C TYR A 221 0.96 16.69 -9.50
N PRO A 222 1.00 18.03 -9.39
CA PRO A 222 0.08 18.77 -8.52
C PRO A 222 -1.37 18.71 -9.01
N GLU A 223 -2.30 18.90 -8.07
CA GLU A 223 -3.73 18.89 -8.35
C GLU A 223 -4.18 20.18 -9.03
N THR A 224 -4.52 20.10 -10.33
CA THR A 224 -5.03 21.23 -11.12
C THR A 224 -6.54 21.17 -11.37
N GLU A 225 -7.13 19.98 -11.25
CA GLU A 225 -8.54 19.73 -11.55
C GLU A 225 -9.38 19.73 -10.26
N HIS A 226 -10.69 19.97 -10.40
CA HIS A 226 -11.60 19.86 -9.27
C HIS A 226 -11.93 18.39 -9.03
N SER A 227 -11.40 17.81 -7.95
CA SER A 227 -11.73 16.44 -7.56
C SER A 227 -13.20 16.32 -7.15
N GLU A 228 -13.95 15.48 -7.85
CA GLU A 228 -15.34 15.10 -7.48
C GLU A 228 -15.39 14.30 -6.16
N LEU A 229 -14.23 13.85 -5.67
CA LEU A 229 -14.03 12.98 -4.51
C LEU A 229 -13.52 13.76 -3.28
N LEU A 230 -13.46 15.09 -3.36
CA LEU A 230 -13.20 15.97 -2.22
C LEU A 230 -14.33 15.84 -1.19
N GLY A 231 -14.04 15.18 -0.06
CA GLY A 231 -14.92 15.16 1.11
C GLY A 231 -15.76 13.90 1.31
N LYS A 232 -15.92 13.02 0.31
CA LYS A 232 -16.69 11.77 0.45
C LYS A 232 -15.80 10.61 0.88
N ILE A 233 -15.90 10.19 2.15
CA ILE A 233 -15.41 8.89 2.63
C ILE A 233 -16.65 8.01 2.89
N GLU A 234 -17.46 7.79 1.87
CA GLU A 234 -18.42 6.69 1.93
C GLU A 234 -17.78 5.53 1.20
N LEU A 235 -17.21 4.59 1.98
CA LEU A 235 -16.99 3.24 1.46
C LEU A 235 -18.33 2.78 0.88
N PRO A 236 -18.40 2.25 -0.34
CA PRO A 236 -19.64 1.73 -0.88
C PRO A 236 -20.20 0.73 0.13
N ARG A 237 -21.32 1.07 0.76
CA ARG A 237 -22.07 0.14 1.60
C ARG A 237 -22.43 -1.01 0.66
N LYS A 238 -21.85 -2.18 0.93
CA LYS A 238 -21.93 -3.43 0.15
C LYS A 238 -23.19 -3.48 -0.73
N LYS A 239 -23.11 -3.04 -1.99
CA LYS A 239 -24.14 -3.39 -2.96
C LYS A 239 -24.09 -4.91 -3.07
N SER A 240 -25.23 -5.54 -2.87
CA SER A 240 -25.44 -6.99 -2.92
C SER A 240 -24.65 -7.63 -4.07
N LYS A 241 -24.02 -8.78 -3.83
CA LYS A 241 -23.24 -9.57 -4.80
C LYS A 241 -24.01 -9.82 -6.12
N MET A 242 -25.35 -9.77 -6.06
CA MET A 242 -26.26 -9.90 -7.19
C MET A 242 -26.18 -8.71 -8.17
N GLN A 243 -26.00 -7.48 -7.68
CA GLN A 243 -26.03 -6.27 -8.52
C GLN A 243 -24.76 -6.11 -9.39
N TRP A 244 -23.64 -6.71 -8.96
CA TRP A 244 -22.37 -6.69 -9.71
C TRP A 244 -22.38 -7.63 -10.92
N MET A 245 -23.04 -8.79 -10.82
CA MET A 245 -23.18 -9.72 -11.95
C MET A 245 -24.03 -9.15 -13.09
N HIS A 246 -24.96 -8.23 -12.78
CA HIS A 246 -25.77 -7.58 -13.79
C HIS A 246 -25.00 -6.46 -14.52
N LEU A 247 -24.21 -5.67 -13.78
CA LEU A 247 -23.38 -4.60 -14.37
C LEU A 247 -22.28 -5.14 -15.28
N ASP A 248 -21.59 -6.22 -14.90
CA ASP A 248 -20.57 -6.85 -15.76
C ASP A 248 -21.19 -7.42 -17.05
N LYS A 249 -22.39 -8.01 -16.97
CA LYS A 249 -23.12 -8.52 -18.14
C LYS A 249 -23.60 -7.42 -19.07
N GLU A 250 -24.10 -6.32 -18.52
CA GLU A 250 -24.56 -5.17 -19.31
C GLU A 250 -23.38 -4.48 -19.99
N GLN A 251 -22.27 -4.31 -19.28
CA GLN A 251 -21.06 -3.70 -19.81
C GLN A 251 -20.36 -4.61 -20.85
N GLN A 252 -20.42 -5.94 -20.68
CA GLN A 252 -20.02 -6.89 -21.72
C GLN A 252 -20.95 -6.84 -22.93
N ARG A 253 -22.28 -6.75 -22.76
CA ARG A 253 -23.21 -6.62 -23.89
C ARG A 253 -22.96 -5.34 -24.71
N THR A 254 -22.72 -4.21 -24.06
CA THR A 254 -22.38 -2.96 -24.77
C THR A 254 -21.05 -3.03 -25.49
N LYS A 255 -20.04 -3.72 -24.93
CA LYS A 255 -18.76 -3.92 -25.61
C LYS A 255 -18.90 -4.86 -26.81
N THR A 256 -19.63 -5.97 -26.66
CA THR A 256 -19.89 -6.90 -27.78
C THR A 256 -20.72 -6.24 -28.88
N ALA A 257 -21.70 -5.40 -28.53
CA ALA A 257 -22.49 -4.64 -29.50
C ALA A 257 -21.63 -3.60 -30.24
N ALA A 258 -20.77 -2.87 -29.54
CA ALA A 258 -19.85 -1.93 -30.16
C ALA A 258 -18.84 -2.64 -31.09
N THR A 259 -18.30 -3.80 -30.68
CA THR A 259 -17.40 -4.59 -31.53
C THR A 259 -18.13 -5.16 -32.76
N LEU A 260 -19.38 -5.59 -32.63
CA LEU A 260 -20.19 -6.06 -33.77
C LEU A 260 -20.53 -4.92 -34.74
N GLU A 261 -20.84 -3.73 -34.24
CA GLU A 261 -21.09 -2.56 -35.08
C GLU A 261 -19.81 -2.11 -35.83
N GLN A 262 -18.67 -2.19 -35.16
CA GLN A 262 -17.36 -1.90 -35.74
C GLN A 262 -16.95 -2.97 -36.78
N CYS A 263 -17.26 -4.24 -36.54
CA CYS A 263 -17.05 -5.34 -37.48
C CYS A 263 -17.96 -5.20 -38.71
N ASN A 264 -19.24 -4.85 -38.54
CA ASN A 264 -20.15 -4.58 -39.65
C ASN A 264 -19.71 -3.37 -40.48
N ARG A 265 -19.20 -2.30 -39.86
CA ARG A 265 -18.62 -1.18 -40.63
C ARG A 265 -17.40 -1.62 -41.43
N ILE A 266 -16.58 -2.54 -40.94
CA ILE A 266 -15.39 -3.02 -41.68
C ILE A 266 -15.81 -3.97 -42.81
N CYS A 267 -16.81 -4.83 -42.60
CA CYS A 267 -17.27 -5.80 -43.61
C CYS A 267 -18.15 -5.18 -44.71
N PHE A 268 -18.91 -4.11 -44.43
CA PHE A 268 -19.86 -3.53 -45.39
C PHE A 268 -19.41 -2.24 -46.10
N ASN A 269 -18.25 -1.64 -45.75
CA ASN A 269 -17.70 -0.46 -46.44
C ASN A 269 -16.59 -0.76 -47.47
N ASN A 270 -16.42 -2.02 -47.86
CA ASN A 270 -15.38 -2.44 -48.82
C ASN A 270 -15.95 -2.98 -50.15
N ASN A 271 -17.11 -2.47 -50.58
CA ASN A 271 -17.63 -2.59 -51.94
C ASN A 271 -17.94 -1.21 -52.51
#